data_AF-A0A447TN89-F1
#
_entry.id   AF-A0A447TN89-F1
#
_cell.length_a   1.000
_cell.length_b   1.000
_cell.length_c   1.000
_cell.angle_alpha   90.00
_cell.angle_beta   90.00
_cell.angle_gamma   90.00
#
_symmetry.space_group_name_H-M   'P 1'
#
loop_
_entity.id
_entity.type
_entity.pdbx_description
1 polymer ?
#
loop_
_entity_poly.entity_id
_entity_poly.type
_entity_poly.pdbx_seq_one_letter_code
_entity_poly.pdbx_strand_id
1 'polypeptide(L)' 'MTTLRLLISDSYDPWFNLAVEECIFRQMPATQRVLFLWAQRGYGGHWTRAKPVERV' A
#
# COMPACT_ATOMS: atom_id res chain seq x y z
N MET A 1 -7.36 18.64 -12.54
CA MET A 1 -8.26 17.54 -12.09
C MET A 1 -7.40 16.52 -11.36
N THR A 2 -7.68 16.23 -10.09
CA THR A 2 -6.97 15.17 -9.35
C THR A 2 -7.60 13.82 -9.68
N THR A 3 -6.84 12.91 -10.28
CA THR A 3 -7.28 11.54 -10.53
C THR A 3 -6.84 10.64 -9.38
N LEU A 4 -7.80 9.94 -8.77
CA LEU A 4 -7.51 8.93 -7.76
C LEU A 4 -7.16 7.63 -8.49
N ARG A 5 -6.02 7.03 -8.16
CA ARG A 5 -5.61 5.71 -8.63
C ARG A 5 -5.74 4.71 -7.49
N LEU A 6 -6.59 3.69 -7.68
CA LEU A 6 -6.73 2.57 -6.74
C LEU A 6 -5.84 1.41 -7.20
N LEU A 7 -5.05 0.86 -6.28
CA LEU A 7 -4.20 -0.31 -6.47
C LEU A 7 -4.50 -1.33 -5.39
N ILE A 8 -4.63 -2.61 -5.78
CA ILE A 8 -4.90 -3.73 -4.87
C ILE A 8 -3.80 -4.76 -5.10
N SER A 9 -3.15 -5.20 -4.02
CA SER A 9 -2.14 -6.26 -4.08
C SER A 9 -2.74 -7.60 -3.68
N ASP A 10 -2.54 -8.61 -4.53
CA ASP A 10 -2.88 -10.00 -4.26
C ASP A 10 -1.75 -10.76 -3.52
N SER A 11 -0.61 -10.11 -3.30
CA SER A 11 0.52 -10.69 -2.57
C SER A 11 0.35 -10.53 -1.05
N TYR A 12 0.60 -11.62 -0.32
CA TYR A 12 0.64 -11.63 1.15
C TYR A 12 2.05 -11.44 1.72
N ASP A 13 3.08 -11.31 0.86
CA ASP A 13 4.45 -11.06 1.29
C ASP A 13 4.59 -9.59 1.72
N PRO A 14 4.87 -9.30 3.00
CA PRO A 14 5.00 -7.94 3.49
C PRO A 14 6.16 -7.18 2.84
N TRP A 15 7.27 -7.86 2.51
CA TRP A 15 8.42 -7.19 1.89
C TRP A 15 8.12 -6.78 0.46
N PHE A 16 7.38 -7.61 -0.27
CA PHE A 16 6.90 -7.25 -1.60
C PHE A 16 6.01 -5.99 -1.54
N ASN A 17 5.03 -5.96 -0.64
CA ASN A 17 4.09 -4.85 -0.55
C ASN A 17 4.78 -3.53 -0.13
N LEU A 18 5.78 -3.60 0.76
CA LEU A 18 6.59 -2.44 1.14
C LEU A 18 7.44 -1.92 -0.04
N ALA A 19 8.05 -2.81 -0.82
CA ALA A 19 8.81 -2.41 -2.00
C ALA A 19 7.92 -1.75 -3.06
N VAL A 20 6.69 -2.27 -3.25
CA VAL A 20 5.69 -1.66 -4.14
C VAL A 20 5.25 -0.28 -3.64
N GLU A 21 5.00 -0.12 -2.34
CA GLU A 21 4.65 1.16 -1.72
C GLU A 21 5.73 2.23 -1.96
N GLU A 22 7.01 1.88 -1.75
CA GLU A 22 8.12 2.81 -2.00
C GLU A 22 8.22 3.20 -3.48
N CYS A 23 8.02 2.24 -4.38
CA CYS A 23 8.03 2.47 -5.82
C CYS A 23 6.91 3.43 -6.25
N ILE A 24 5.69 3.20 -5.75
CA ILE A 24 4.53 4.09 -5.97
C ILE A 24 4.88 5.50 -5.49
N PHE A 25 5.39 5.64 -4.27
CA PHE A 25 5.68 6.94 -3.68
C PHE A 25 6.74 7.72 -4.48
N ARG A 26 7.82 7.06 -4.92
CA ARG A 26 8.90 7.69 -5.69
C ARG A 26 8.48 8.11 -7.10
N GLN A 27 7.55 7.38 -7.72
CA GLN A 27 7.16 7.59 -9.12
C GLN A 27 5.83 8.37 -9.28
N MET A 28 5.07 8.55 -8.21
CA MET A 28 3.78 9.25 -8.24
C MET A 28 3.97 10.75 -8.56
N PRO A 29 3.28 11.29 -9.58
CA PRO A 29 3.23 12.73 -9.82
C PRO A 29 2.57 13.47 -8.66
N ALA A 30 3.05 14.68 -8.33
CA ALA A 30 2.55 15.46 -7.19
C ALA A 30 1.04 15.80 -7.25
N THR A 31 0.43 15.75 -8.43
CA THR A 31 -1.00 16.00 -8.64
C THR A 31 -1.89 14.76 -8.47
N GLN A 32 -1.28 13.60 -8.25
CA GLN A 32 -1.99 12.32 -8.18
C GLN A 32 -2.23 11.91 -6.72
N ARG A 33 -3.34 11.22 -6.48
CA ARG A 33 -3.63 10.55 -5.21
C ARG A 33 -3.68 9.06 -5.46
N VAL A 34 -2.98 8.26 -4.65
CA VAL A 34 -2.98 6.80 -4.77
C VAL A 34 -3.51 6.20 -3.47
N LEU A 35 -4.46 5.26 -3.60
CA LEU A 35 -4.88 4.38 -2.51
C LEU A 35 -4.35 2.98 -2.82
N PHE A 36 -3.45 2.47 -1.98
CA PHE A 36 -2.87 1.14 -2.10
C PHE A 36 -3.42 0.23 -0.99
N LEU A 37 -4.19 -0.78 -1.37
CA LEU A 37 -4.76 -1.77 -0.46
C LEU A 37 -3.98 -3.07 -0.59
N TRP A 38 -3.47 -3.58 0.53
CA TRP A 38 -2.78 -4.86 0.57
C TRP A 38 -3.10 -5.57 1.89
N ALA A 39 -3.00 -6.90 1.87
CA ALA A 39 -3.19 -7.73 3.04
C ALA A 39 -1.89 -8.48 3.36
N GLN A 40 -1.65 -8.73 4.64
CA GLN A 40 -0.58 -9.62 5.09
C GLN A 40 -1.19 -10.85 5.75
N ARG A 41 -0.57 -12.00 5.56
CA ARG A 41 -0.97 -13.21 6.27
C ARG A 41 -0.42 -13.14 7.69
N GLY A 42 -1.29 -12.93 8.67
CA GLY A 42 -0.93 -13.08 10.07
C GLY A 42 -0.67 -14.56 10.40
N TYR A 43 0.35 -14.84 11.18
CA TYR A 43 0.51 -16.15 11.80
C TYR A 43 -0.58 -16.31 12.87
N GLY A 44 -1.40 -17.35 12.77
CA GLY A 44 -2.45 -17.66 13.76
C GLY A 44 -3.88 -17.23 13.40
N GLY A 45 -4.20 -16.92 12.14
CA GLY A 45 -5.58 -16.65 11.71
C GLY A 45 -6.15 -15.28 12.09
N HIS A 46 -5.36 -14.45 12.78
CA HIS A 46 -5.70 -13.06 13.05
C HIS A 46 -5.13 -12.14 11.97
N TRP A 47 -5.99 -11.32 11.37
CA TRP A 47 -5.59 -10.27 10.45
C TRP A 47 -4.80 -9.19 11.19
N THR A 48 -3.51 -9.03 10.89
CA THR A 48 -2.77 -7.86 11.35
C THR A 48 -3.22 -6.66 10.51
N ARG A 49 -3.83 -5.66 11.15
CA ARG A 49 -4.22 -4.43 10.46
C ARG A 49 -2.93 -3.72 10.02
N ALA A 50 -2.78 -3.47 8.71
CA ALA A 50 -1.73 -2.59 8.22
C ALA A 50 -1.91 -1.23 8.92
N LYS A 51 -0.87 -0.74 9.60
CA LYS A 51 -0.91 0.60 10.18
C LYS A 51 -0.93 1.61 9.02
N PRO A 52 -1.85 2.58 9.01
CA PRO A 52 -1.78 3.65 8.03
C PRO A 52 -0.44 4.36 8.19
N VAL A 53 0.27 4.55 7.08
CA VAL A 53 1.44 5.41 7.05
C VAL A 53 0.93 6.86 7.12
N GLU A 54 0.76 7.37 8.34
CA GLU A 54 0.65 8.80 8.59
C GLU A 54 2.05 9.34 8.84
N ARG A 55 2.61 10.06 7.85
CA ARG A 55 3.77 10.91 8.08
C ARG A 55 3.29 12.33 8.40
N VAL A 56 3.56 12.74 9.64
CA VAL A 56 3.67 14.16 10.05
C VAL A 56 4.88 14.76 9.36
#